data_AF-A0A810B340-F1
#
_entry.id   AF-A0A810B340-F1
#
_cell.length_a   1.000
_cell.length_b   1.000
_cell.length_c   1.000
_cell.angle_alpha   90.00
_cell.angle_beta   90.00
_cell.angle_gamma   90.00
#
_symmetry.space_group_name_H-M   'P 1'
#
loop_
_entity.id
_entity.type
_entity.pdbx_description
1 polymer ?
#
loop_
_entity_poly.entity_id
_entity_poly.type
_entity_poly.pdbx_seq_one_letter_code
_entity_poly.pdbx_strand_id
1 'polypeptide(L)'
;MLNLASTPPLVTTPEADSRQLIAADLRCLIAQIESSMRLIDAAMIDAGPEQDDNGDQAGSADIFVLDDVTPRYATASAALNVCRAGLGHALQYLSDSGDPV
;
A
#
# COMPACT_ATOMS: atom_id res chain seq x y z
N MET A 1 -32.01 53.45 -6.35
CA MET A 1 -31.28 52.58 -7.30
C MET A 1 -30.31 51.73 -6.50
N LEU A 2 -30.62 50.46 -6.28
CA LEU A 2 -29.75 49.51 -5.60
C LEU A 2 -29.61 48.29 -6.52
N ASN A 3 -28.51 48.24 -7.28
CA ASN A 3 -28.08 47.01 -7.94
C ASN A 3 -26.92 46.46 -7.10
N LEU A 4 -27.23 45.66 -6.08
CA LEU A 4 -26.31 44.65 -5.58
C LEU A 4 -26.72 43.33 -6.24
N ALA A 5 -26.16 43.08 -7.42
CA ALA A 5 -26.06 41.72 -7.92
C ALA A 5 -25.03 41.01 -7.03
N SER A 6 -25.48 40.55 -5.86
CA SER A 6 -24.78 39.53 -5.09
C SER A 6 -24.92 38.23 -5.87
N THR A 7 -24.09 38.06 -6.89
CA THR A 7 -23.85 36.75 -7.47
C THR A 7 -23.12 35.95 -6.38
N PRO A 8 -23.71 34.88 -5.84
CA PRO A 8 -22.96 34.02 -4.93
C PRO A 8 -21.72 33.51 -5.66
N PRO A 9 -20.55 33.40 -5.00
CA PRO A 9 -19.37 32.86 -5.63
C PRO A 9 -19.75 31.46 -6.12
N LEU A 10 -19.58 31.28 -7.43
CA LEU A 10 -19.80 30.02 -8.13
C LEU A 10 -19.18 28.89 -7.31
N VAL A 11 -20.06 28.03 -6.82
CA VAL A 11 -19.78 26.73 -6.22
C VAL A 11 -18.54 26.15 -6.91
N THR A 12 -17.44 26.05 -6.16
CA THR A 12 -16.26 25.30 -6.57
C THR A 12 -16.65 23.83 -6.58
N THR A 13 -17.29 23.45 -7.69
CA THR A 13 -17.28 22.16 -8.38
C THR A 13 -17.26 20.89 -7.51
N PRO A 14 -18.34 20.08 -7.49
CA PRO A 14 -18.35 18.73 -6.87
C PRO A 14 -17.25 17.79 -7.42
N GLU A 15 -16.64 18.14 -8.54
CA GLU A 15 -15.50 17.45 -9.13
C GLU A 15 -14.21 17.60 -8.29
N ALA A 16 -13.98 18.77 -7.67
CA ALA A 16 -12.85 18.98 -6.76
C ALA A 16 -13.02 18.13 -5.48
N ASP A 17 -14.24 18.10 -4.94
CA ASP A 17 -14.59 17.24 -3.79
C ASP A 17 -14.43 15.75 -4.15
N SER A 18 -14.83 15.36 -5.36
CA SER A 18 -14.67 13.97 -5.86
C SER A 18 -13.20 13.56 -5.98
N ARG A 19 -12.34 14.42 -6.54
CA ARG A 19 -10.88 14.16 -6.63
C ARG A 19 -10.25 14.06 -5.25
N GLN A 20 -10.66 14.89 -4.30
CA GLN A 20 -10.18 14.83 -2.92
C GLN A 20 -10.61 13.55 -2.21
N LEU A 21 -11.86 13.09 -2.41
CA LEU A 21 -12.36 11.83 -1.87
C LEU A 21 -11.57 10.64 -2.44
N ILE A 22 -11.37 10.59 -3.76
CA ILE A 22 -10.56 9.55 -4.42
C ILE A 22 -9.13 9.61 -3.87
N ALA A 23 -8.53 10.80 -3.73
CA ALA A 23 -7.20 10.93 -3.17
C ALA A 23 -7.12 10.48 -1.70
N ALA A 24 -8.17 10.68 -0.90
CA ALA A 24 -8.22 10.17 0.47
C ALA A 24 -8.28 8.63 0.49
N ASP A 25 -9.09 8.03 -0.38
CA ASP A 25 -9.20 6.57 -0.53
C ASP A 25 -7.87 5.94 -0.97
N LEU A 26 -7.22 6.49 -1.99
CA LEU A 26 -5.92 6.01 -2.45
C LEU A 26 -4.83 6.09 -1.36
N ARG A 27 -4.86 7.13 -0.51
CA ARG A 27 -3.95 7.22 0.65
C ARG A 27 -4.24 6.13 1.69
N CYS A 28 -5.52 5.81 1.92
CA CYS A 28 -5.92 4.71 2.80
C CYS A 28 -5.42 3.36 2.27
N LEU A 29 -5.58 3.10 0.96
CA LEU A 29 -5.07 1.89 0.30
C LEU A 29 -3.54 1.76 0.39
N ILE A 30 -2.80 2.85 0.22
CA ILE A 30 -1.34 2.85 0.42
C ILE A 30 -0.98 2.45 1.85
N ALA A 31 -1.63 3.04 2.86
CA ALA A 31 -1.39 2.69 4.26
C ALA A 31 -1.70 1.21 4.55
N GLN A 32 -2.76 0.68 3.95
CA GLN A 32 -3.11 -0.74 4.07
C GLN A 32 -2.05 -1.64 3.41
N ILE A 33 -1.55 -1.29 2.22
CA ILE A 33 -0.47 -2.02 1.53
C ILE A 33 0.79 -2.03 2.39
N GLU A 34 1.18 -0.90 2.97
CA GLU A 34 2.33 -0.82 3.88
C GLU A 34 2.15 -1.70 5.12
N SER A 35 0.91 -1.83 5.62
CA SER A 35 0.58 -2.77 6.69
C SER A 35 0.75 -4.23 6.27
N SER A 36 0.23 -4.60 5.08
CA SER A 36 0.41 -5.94 4.52
C SER A 36 1.89 -6.29 4.28
N MET A 37 2.71 -5.33 3.83
CA MET A 37 4.16 -5.53 3.70
C MET A 37 4.82 -5.84 5.04
N ARG A 38 4.47 -5.11 6.11
CA ARG A 38 4.98 -5.40 7.46
C ARG A 38 4.58 -6.79 7.97
N LEU A 39 3.37 -7.24 7.66
CA LEU A 39 2.93 -8.60 8.00
C LEU A 39 3.71 -9.67 7.22
N ILE A 40 4.03 -9.40 5.95
CA ILE A 40 4.88 -10.26 5.13
C ILE A 40 6.31 -10.31 5.72
N ASP A 41 6.87 -9.18 6.09
CA ASP A 41 8.19 -9.09 6.71
C ASP A 41 8.25 -9.86 8.03
N ALA A 42 7.22 -9.73 8.88
CA ALA A 42 7.10 -10.48 10.12
C ALA A 42 7.00 -12.00 9.87
N ALA A 43 6.21 -12.42 8.88
CA ALA A 43 6.08 -13.84 8.51
C ALA A 43 7.38 -14.42 7.95
N MET A 44 8.18 -13.63 7.24
CA MET A 44 9.51 -14.07 6.76
C MET A 44 10.52 -14.23 7.91
N ILE A 45 10.42 -13.41 8.96
CA ILE A 45 11.29 -13.52 10.16
C ILE A 45 10.89 -14.74 10.99
N ASP A 46 9.60 -14.95 11.20
CA ASP A 46 9.03 -16.09 11.94
C ASP A 46 9.23 -17.43 11.23
N ALA A 47 9.31 -17.42 9.89
CA ALA A 47 9.69 -18.58 9.09
C ALA A 47 11.21 -18.84 9.06
N GLY A 48 12.03 -18.00 9.70
CA GLY A 48 13.44 -18.32 9.97
C GLY A 48 13.53 -19.53 10.91
N PRO A 49 14.57 -20.38 10.81
CA PRO A 49 14.58 -21.65 11.52
C PRO A 49 14.51 -21.38 13.03
N GLU A 50 13.36 -21.71 13.63
CA GLU A 50 13.24 -22.02 15.05
C GLU A 50 14.41 -22.94 15.36
N GLN A 51 15.37 -22.43 16.14
CA GLN A 51 16.54 -23.18 16.54
C GLN A 51 16.09 -24.53 17.09
N ASP A 52 16.55 -25.55 16.38
CA ASP A 52 16.62 -26.94 16.79
C ASP A 52 17.30 -27.02 18.17
N ASP A 53 16.53 -26.83 19.24
CA ASP A 53 16.85 -27.30 20.59
C ASP A 53 16.16 -28.66 20.79
N ASN A 54 16.18 -29.52 19.77
CA ASN A 54 16.01 -30.94 20.00
C ASN A 54 17.40 -31.53 20.28
N GLY A 55 17.85 -31.28 21.50
CA GLY A 55 18.91 -32.07 22.11
C GLY A 55 18.57 -33.55 21.98
N ASP A 56 19.36 -34.23 21.17
CA ASP A 56 19.61 -35.66 21.23
C ASP A 56 18.48 -36.57 20.72
N GLN A 57 18.38 -36.75 19.39
CA GLN A 57 18.06 -38.09 18.87
C GLN A 57 18.62 -38.31 17.46
N ALA A 58 19.73 -39.03 17.41
CA ALA A 58 20.32 -39.55 16.20
C ALA A 58 19.31 -40.32 15.33
N GLY A 59 19.20 -39.95 14.05
CA GLY A 59 18.63 -40.81 13.01
C GLY A 59 17.66 -40.10 12.08
N SER A 60 18.08 -39.99 10.82
CA SER A 60 17.31 -39.49 9.67
C SER A 60 17.23 -37.96 9.55
N ALA A 61 18.09 -37.44 8.69
CA ALA A 61 18.07 -36.07 8.22
C ALA A 61 16.71 -35.76 7.55
N ASP A 62 15.81 -35.12 8.28
CA ASP A 62 14.68 -34.44 7.69
C ASP A 62 15.17 -33.06 7.23
N ILE A 63 15.70 -33.01 6.01
CA ILE A 63 16.10 -31.76 5.36
C ILE A 63 14.80 -31.03 5.03
N PHE A 64 14.34 -30.16 5.91
CA PHE A 64 13.27 -29.22 5.60
C PHE A 64 13.79 -28.20 4.57
N VAL A 65 13.48 -28.43 3.30
CA VAL A 65 13.68 -27.43 2.24
C VAL A 65 12.63 -26.33 2.44
N LEU A 66 12.94 -25.37 3.30
CA LEU A 66 12.12 -24.20 3.62
C LEU A 66 12.17 -23.10 2.53
N ASP A 67 12.83 -23.37 1.40
CA ASP A 67 13.09 -22.37 0.35
C ASP A 67 11.86 -22.03 -0.51
N ASP A 68 10.74 -22.77 -0.43
CA ASP A 68 9.56 -22.46 -1.26
C ASP A 68 8.69 -21.30 -0.72
N VAL A 69 8.89 -20.91 0.55
CA VAL A 69 8.06 -19.92 1.24
C VAL A 69 8.62 -18.49 1.06
N THR A 70 9.94 -18.33 1.15
CA THR A 70 10.64 -17.05 0.98
C THR A 70 10.43 -16.42 -0.41
N PRO A 71 10.50 -17.16 -1.54
CA PRO A 71 10.22 -16.62 -2.88
C PRO A 71 8.76 -16.15 -3.04
N ARG A 72 7.81 -16.81 -2.36
CA ARG A 72 6.39 -16.42 -2.41
C ARG A 72 6.15 -15.09 -1.70
N TYR A 73 6.71 -14.92 -0.52
CA TYR A 73 6.65 -13.65 0.21
C TYR A 73 7.40 -12.52 -0.50
N ALA A 74 8.57 -12.83 -1.09
CA ALA A 74 9.30 -11.88 -1.94
C ALA A 74 8.49 -11.45 -3.17
N THR A 75 7.82 -12.40 -3.84
CA THR A 75 6.95 -12.10 -4.99
C THR A 75 5.75 -11.25 -4.59
N ALA A 76 5.11 -11.56 -3.45
CA ALA A 76 4.01 -10.77 -2.92
C ALA A 76 4.45 -9.34 -2.56
N SER A 77 5.61 -9.20 -1.89
CA SER A 77 6.19 -7.89 -1.56
C SER A 77 6.54 -7.07 -2.80
N ALA A 78 7.09 -7.70 -3.84
CA ALA A 78 7.36 -7.05 -5.12
C ALA A 78 6.07 -6.55 -5.79
N ALA A 79 5.01 -7.36 -5.84
CA ALA A 79 3.72 -6.96 -6.39
C ALA A 79 3.09 -5.80 -5.60
N LEU A 80 3.15 -5.85 -4.26
CA LEU A 80 2.67 -4.76 -3.39
C LEU A 80 3.44 -3.46 -3.62
N ASN A 81 4.75 -3.53 -3.85
CA ASN A 81 5.57 -2.35 -4.18
C ASN A 81 5.15 -1.72 -5.52
N VAL A 82 4.88 -2.54 -6.55
CA VAL A 82 4.36 -2.05 -7.84
C VAL A 82 3.01 -1.37 -7.65
N CYS A 83 2.11 -1.97 -6.88
CA CYS A 83 0.81 -1.36 -6.54
C CYS A 83 0.99 -0.01 -5.82
N ARG A 84 1.87 0.05 -4.82
CA ARG A 84 2.17 1.29 -4.08
C ARG A 84 2.68 2.39 -5.00
N ALA A 85 3.59 2.07 -5.93
CA ALA A 85 4.10 3.02 -6.91
C ALA A 85 2.99 3.53 -7.85
N GLY A 86 2.13 2.63 -8.36
CA GLY A 86 1.00 2.99 -9.21
C GLY A 86 -0.02 3.89 -8.51
N LEU A 87 -0.36 3.58 -7.25
CA LEU A 87 -1.26 4.41 -6.43
C LEU A 87 -0.66 5.79 -6.13
N GLY A 88 0.66 5.86 -5.87
CA GLY A 88 1.37 7.12 -5.70
C GLY A 88 1.31 8.00 -6.96
N HIS A 89 1.47 7.40 -8.14
CA HIS A 89 1.36 8.10 -9.41
C HIS A 89 -0.06 8.62 -9.66
N ALA A 90 -1.08 7.81 -9.34
CA ALA A 90 -2.48 8.23 -9.41
C ALA A 90 -2.78 9.43 -8.49
N LEU A 91 -2.22 9.45 -7.28
CA LEU A 91 -2.32 10.59 -6.37
C LEU A 91 -1.68 11.86 -6.92
N GLN A 92 -0.53 11.73 -7.60
CA GLN A 92 0.15 12.87 -8.21
C GLN A 92 -0.71 13.49 -9.31
N TYR A 93 -1.30 12.69 -10.21
CA TYR A 93 -2.21 13.20 -11.24
C TYR A 93 -3.45 13.89 -10.67
N LEU A 94 -4.03 13.35 -9.60
CA LEU A 94 -5.17 13.98 -8.93
C LEU A 94 -4.78 15.33 -8.30
N SER A 95 -3.51 15.51 -7.92
CA SER A 95 -2.99 16.74 -7.32
C SER A 95 -2.56 17.79 -8.35
N ASP A 96 -1.99 17.36 -9.49
CA ASP A 96 -1.53 18.25 -10.58
C ASP A 96 -2.68 18.84 -11.42
N SER A 97 -3.88 18.27 -11.35
CA SER A 97 -5.04 18.70 -12.15
C SER A 97 -5.63 20.10 -11.82
N GLY A 98 -4.92 20.90 -11.01
CA GLY A 98 -5.38 22.17 -10.44
C GLY A 98 -4.72 23.44 -10.96
N ASP A 99 -3.65 23.38 -11.77
CA ASP A 99 -3.02 24.58 -12.35
C ASP A 99 -3.43 24.76 -13.82
N PRO A 100 -4.40 25.64 -14.12
CA PRO A 100 -4.57 26.14 -15.48
C PRO A 100 -3.41 27.07 -15.80
N VAL A 101 -2.57 26.67 -16.76
CA VAL A 101 -1.61 27.57 -17.43
C VAL A 101 -2.34 28.58 -18.29
#